data_AF-A0A944RYE2-F1
#
_entry.id   AF-A0A944RYE2-F1
#
_cell.length_a   1.000
_cell.length_b   1.000
_cell.length_c   1.000
_cell.angle_alpha   90.00
_cell.angle_beta   90.00
_cell.angle_gamma   90.00
#
_symmetry.space_group_name_H-M   'P 1'
#
loop_
_entity.id
_entity.type
_entity.pdbx_description
1 polymer ?
#
loop_
_entity_poly.entity_id
_entity_poly.type
_entity_poly.pdbx_seq_one_letter_code
_entity_poly.pdbx_strand_id
1 'polypeptide(L)'
;MQRILTPFCALALLLTACGQSTPEQETDQQATEAAATDFGSAADVQAYLQNIGPHVQRISELQALYETALATGADDSVDRRGTGRNLATKAADAKPQLQELLVTFDTIEPPPLLAPFHRDVRKLINLRLDAYGKTIKGWDAELAGGEHEAIYGEVEKTLAEANQLIQALNEQMVQITTSLASAASATSP
;
A
#
# COMPACT_ATOMS: atom_id res chain seq x y z
N MET A 1 28.14 -41.35 -27.76
CA MET A 1 28.55 -40.37 -28.79
C MET A 1 27.98 -39.02 -28.35
N GLN A 2 28.56 -38.21 -27.47
CA GLN A 2 29.90 -37.60 -27.36
C GLN A 2 30.33 -36.78 -28.59
N ARG A 3 30.16 -35.47 -28.48
CA ARG A 3 30.94 -34.40 -29.12
C ARG A 3 31.32 -33.44 -27.96
N ILE A 4 32.46 -33.63 -27.30
CA ILE A 4 33.79 -33.04 -27.60
C ILE A 4 33.66 -31.50 -27.61
N LEU A 5 33.96 -30.83 -26.49
CA LEU A 5 35.25 -30.17 -26.17
C LEU A 5 35.69 -29.22 -27.31
N THR A 6 35.94 -27.94 -27.11
CA THR A 6 37.05 -27.42 -26.28
C THR A 6 37.05 -25.86 -26.28
N PRO A 7 37.91 -25.25 -25.43
CA PRO A 7 37.78 -23.92 -24.83
C PRO A 7 38.70 -22.89 -25.53
N PHE A 8 38.95 -21.78 -24.83
CA PHE A 8 40.10 -20.87 -24.85
C PHE A 8 39.65 -19.41 -24.90
N CYS A 9 39.84 -18.71 -23.79
CA CYS A 9 40.45 -17.39 -23.82
C CYS A 9 41.12 -17.16 -22.45
N ALA A 10 42.34 -17.66 -22.34
CA ALA A 10 43.33 -17.06 -21.46
C ALA A 10 43.86 -15.82 -22.18
N LEU A 11 43.70 -14.64 -21.60
CA LEU A 11 44.49 -13.48 -21.99
C LEU A 11 45.07 -12.85 -20.73
N ALA A 12 46.34 -13.17 -20.49
CA ALA A 12 47.22 -12.40 -19.64
C ALA A 12 47.74 -11.19 -20.44
N LEU A 13 47.63 -9.98 -19.87
CA LEU A 13 48.36 -8.77 -20.28
C LEU A 13 48.81 -8.11 -18.97
N LEU A 14 50.04 -8.41 -18.54
CA LEU A 14 51.26 -7.61 -18.76
C LEU A 14 51.30 -6.33 -17.92
N LEU A 15 52.03 -6.44 -16.81
CA LEU A 15 52.66 -5.34 -16.08
C LEU A 15 53.61 -4.58 -17.02
N THR A 16 53.40 -3.28 -17.19
CA THR A 16 54.38 -2.37 -17.79
C THR A 16 54.48 -1.08 -16.98
N ALA A 17 55.68 -0.88 -16.45
CA ALA A 17 56.48 0.35 -16.43
C ALA A 17 56.04 1.57 -15.58
N CYS A 18 57.00 2.02 -14.79
CA CYS A 18 57.06 3.33 -14.15
C CYS A 18 57.15 4.47 -15.17
N GLY A 19 56.53 5.60 -14.81
CA GLY A 19 57.04 6.94 -15.11
C GLY A 19 56.46 7.63 -16.34
N GLN A 20 55.53 8.56 -16.12
CA GLN A 20 55.64 9.98 -16.50
C GLN A 20 54.32 10.70 -16.19
N SER A 21 54.45 11.85 -15.54
CA SER A 21 53.42 12.77 -15.07
C SER A 21 52.62 13.41 -16.20
N THR A 22 51.28 13.38 -16.15
CA THR A 22 50.35 14.41 -16.68
C THR A 22 48.93 14.17 -16.10
N PRO A 23 48.06 15.19 -16.15
CA PRO A 23 47.63 16.05 -15.05
C PRO A 23 46.52 15.42 -14.19
N GLU A 24 46.29 15.99 -13.01
CA GLU A 24 45.05 15.80 -12.25
C GLU A 24 43.86 16.14 -13.17
N GLN A 25 43.20 15.11 -13.70
CA GLN A 25 41.80 15.25 -14.07
C GLN A 25 41.06 15.40 -12.75
N GLU A 26 40.72 16.65 -12.41
CA GLU A 26 39.49 16.91 -11.70
C GLU A 26 38.40 16.20 -12.48
N THR A 27 38.06 14.98 -12.05
CA THR A 27 36.75 14.43 -12.30
C THR A 27 35.82 15.41 -11.63
N ASP A 28 35.31 16.37 -12.40
CA ASP A 28 33.98 16.91 -12.21
C ASP A 28 33.08 15.68 -12.08
N GLN A 29 32.89 15.25 -10.83
CA GLN A 29 31.72 14.50 -10.44
C GLN A 29 30.60 15.50 -10.66
N GLN A 30 30.17 15.57 -11.91
CA GLN A 30 28.91 16.15 -12.29
C GLN A 30 27.91 15.34 -11.47
N ALA A 31 27.55 15.87 -10.31
CA ALA A 31 26.55 15.30 -9.45
C ALA A 31 25.32 15.21 -10.34
N THR A 32 25.02 14.00 -10.81
CA THR A 32 23.74 13.74 -11.45
C THR A 32 22.74 14.15 -10.40
N GLU A 33 22.11 15.32 -10.56
CA GLU A 33 21.09 15.79 -9.63
C GLU A 33 20.10 14.64 -9.50
N ALA A 34 19.99 14.09 -8.29
CA ALA A 34 19.09 12.98 -8.05
C ALA A 34 17.70 13.44 -8.47
N ALA A 35 17.06 12.69 -9.38
CA ALA A 35 15.76 13.02 -9.92
C ALA A 35 14.80 13.36 -8.77
N ALA A 36 14.26 14.57 -8.78
CA ALA A 36 13.41 15.09 -7.71
C ALA A 36 11.94 15.03 -8.11
N THR A 37 11.08 14.81 -7.13
CA THR A 37 9.63 14.88 -7.22
C THR A 37 9.12 15.97 -6.27
N ASP A 38 7.84 16.34 -6.39
CA ASP A 38 7.17 17.23 -5.42
C ASP A 38 7.10 16.63 -4.00
N PHE A 39 7.43 15.34 -3.86
CA PHE A 39 7.35 14.56 -2.64
C PHE A 39 8.73 14.09 -2.12
N GLY A 40 9.82 14.67 -2.65
CA GLY A 40 11.19 14.33 -2.27
C GLY A 40 11.96 13.64 -3.40
N SER A 41 13.01 12.90 -3.06
CA SER A 41 13.81 12.20 -4.08
C SER A 41 12.97 11.11 -4.76
N ALA A 42 13.13 10.94 -6.08
CA ALA A 42 12.41 9.91 -6.82
C ALA A 42 12.71 8.50 -6.29
N ALA A 43 13.94 8.27 -5.83
CA ALA A 43 14.35 7.00 -5.23
C ALA A 43 13.59 6.71 -3.92
N ASP A 44 13.51 7.68 -3.01
CA ASP A 44 12.82 7.51 -1.72
C ASP A 44 11.31 7.33 -1.92
N VAL A 45 10.72 8.11 -2.83
CA VAL A 45 9.29 7.99 -3.17
C VAL A 45 9.01 6.61 -3.76
N GLN A 46 9.82 6.15 -4.71
CA GLN A 46 9.66 4.84 -5.33
C GLN A 46 9.81 3.70 -4.31
N ALA A 47 10.85 3.75 -3.47
CA ALA A 47 11.08 2.74 -2.43
C ALA A 47 9.92 2.70 -1.43
N TYR A 48 9.42 3.87 -1.01
CA TYR A 48 8.26 3.96 -0.13
C TYR A 48 7.01 3.34 -0.76
N LEU A 49 6.67 3.70 -2.01
CA LEU A 49 5.49 3.15 -2.70
C LEU A 49 5.58 1.63 -2.87
N GLN A 50 6.76 1.09 -3.18
CA GLN A 50 6.99 -0.35 -3.25
C GLN A 50 6.78 -1.05 -1.90
N ASN A 51 7.18 -0.40 -0.80
CA ASN A 51 7.03 -0.93 0.55
C ASN A 51 5.55 -0.94 1.02
N ILE A 52 4.80 0.14 0.76
CA ILE A 52 3.39 0.23 1.19
C ILE A 52 2.43 -0.47 0.23
N GLY A 53 2.81 -0.73 -1.02
CA GLY A 53 1.95 -1.34 -2.05
C GLY A 53 1.23 -2.61 -1.59
N PRO A 54 1.94 -3.62 -1.03
CA PRO A 54 1.31 -4.82 -0.48
C PRO A 54 0.29 -4.54 0.63
N HIS A 55 0.52 -3.52 1.46
CA HIS A 55 -0.41 -3.14 2.52
C HIS A 55 -1.69 -2.51 1.95
N VAL A 56 -1.56 -1.61 0.96
CA VAL A 56 -2.71 -1.00 0.28
C VAL A 56 -3.56 -2.04 -0.45
N GLN A 57 -2.92 -2.99 -1.14
CA GLN A 57 -3.60 -4.12 -1.74
C GLN A 57 -4.36 -4.92 -0.68
N ARG A 58 -3.70 -5.24 0.44
CA ARG A 58 -4.30 -6.05 1.50
C ARG A 58 -5.50 -5.36 2.18
N ILE A 59 -5.47 -4.04 2.35
CA ILE A 59 -6.63 -3.26 2.81
C ILE A 59 -7.81 -3.46 1.85
N SER A 60 -7.56 -3.39 0.54
CA SER A 60 -8.59 -3.51 -0.50
C SER A 60 -9.21 -4.91 -0.51
N GLU A 61 -8.39 -5.96 -0.34
CA GLU A 61 -8.85 -7.35 -0.22
C GLU A 61 -9.75 -7.56 1.02
N LEU A 62 -9.35 -7.03 2.17
CA LEU A 62 -10.12 -7.14 3.42
C LEU A 62 -11.43 -6.33 3.35
N GLN A 63 -11.43 -5.20 2.66
CA GLN A 63 -12.65 -4.46 2.36
C GLN A 63 -13.57 -5.28 1.45
N ALA A 64 -13.06 -5.83 0.35
CA ALA A 64 -13.84 -6.65 -0.57
C ALA A 64 -14.44 -7.88 0.14
N LEU A 65 -13.67 -8.54 1.02
CA LEU A 65 -14.16 -9.63 1.87
C LEU A 65 -15.37 -9.21 2.70
N TYR A 66 -15.31 -8.05 3.37
CA TYR A 66 -16.44 -7.52 4.13
C TYR A 66 -17.64 -7.23 3.23
N GLU A 67 -17.41 -6.60 2.08
CA GLU A 67 -18.45 -6.23 1.12
C GLU A 67 -19.08 -7.43 0.40
N THR A 68 -18.46 -8.61 0.42
CA THR A 68 -19.15 -9.85 -0.02
C THR A 68 -20.38 -10.18 0.83
N ALA A 69 -20.48 -9.72 2.09
CA ALA A 69 -21.73 -9.84 2.85
C ALA A 69 -22.86 -8.94 2.29
N LEU A 70 -22.50 -7.94 1.49
CA LEU A 70 -23.42 -7.06 0.76
C LEU A 70 -23.73 -7.62 -0.65
N ALA A 71 -22.78 -8.34 -1.26
CA ALA A 71 -22.86 -8.83 -2.64
C ALA A 71 -23.01 -10.36 -2.75
N THR A 72 -24.07 -10.81 -3.43
CA THR A 72 -24.49 -12.19 -3.82
C THR A 72 -25.41 -12.93 -2.84
N GLY A 73 -26.48 -13.63 -3.28
CA GLY A 73 -26.98 -13.82 -4.65
C GLY A 73 -28.29 -14.62 -4.74
N ALA A 74 -29.03 -14.37 -5.83
CA ALA A 74 -29.86 -15.29 -6.63
C ALA A 74 -30.97 -16.18 -6.02
N ASP A 75 -31.16 -16.25 -4.72
CA ASP A 75 -32.25 -17.02 -4.12
C ASP A 75 -33.16 -16.09 -3.30
N ASP A 76 -34.48 -16.21 -3.51
CA ASP A 76 -35.52 -15.36 -2.89
C ASP A 76 -35.73 -15.69 -1.40
N SER A 77 -34.75 -16.32 -0.75
CA SER A 77 -34.82 -16.63 0.67
C SER A 77 -34.63 -15.36 1.52
N VAL A 78 -35.51 -15.22 2.51
CA VAL A 78 -35.63 -14.08 3.44
C VAL A 78 -34.46 -14.02 4.45
N ASP A 79 -33.52 -14.98 4.38
CA ASP A 79 -32.25 -14.96 5.12
C ASP A 79 -31.29 -13.96 4.45
N ARG A 80 -31.61 -12.71 4.74
CA ARG A 80 -31.30 -11.48 4.02
C ARG A 80 -29.81 -11.17 3.81
N ARG A 81 -29.58 -10.64 2.62
CA ARG A 81 -28.48 -9.78 2.18
C ARG A 81 -28.27 -8.64 3.19
N GLY A 82 -27.03 -8.33 3.56
CA GLY A 82 -26.72 -7.20 4.46
C GLY A 82 -27.33 -7.27 5.87
N THR A 83 -27.65 -8.47 6.38
CA THR A 83 -28.08 -8.62 7.79
C THR A 83 -26.91 -8.35 8.75
N GLY A 84 -27.27 -7.94 9.98
CA GLY A 84 -26.33 -7.83 11.09
C GLY A 84 -25.44 -9.06 11.24
N ARG A 85 -26.05 -10.26 11.20
CA ARG A 85 -25.35 -11.55 11.26
C ARG A 85 -24.27 -11.73 10.20
N ASN A 86 -24.61 -11.51 8.93
CA ASN A 86 -23.71 -11.77 7.81
C ASN A 86 -22.53 -10.78 7.82
N LEU A 87 -22.82 -9.50 8.08
CA LEU A 87 -21.81 -8.46 8.21
C LEU A 87 -20.92 -8.70 9.42
N ALA A 88 -21.48 -9.08 10.57
CA ALA A 88 -20.71 -9.39 11.78
C ALA A 88 -19.79 -10.60 11.58
N THR A 89 -20.25 -11.63 10.85
CA THR A 89 -19.41 -12.78 10.50
C THR A 89 -18.20 -12.35 9.67
N LYS A 90 -18.40 -11.57 8.61
CA LYS A 90 -17.28 -11.08 7.79
C LYS A 90 -16.39 -10.08 8.53
N ALA A 91 -16.96 -9.24 9.38
CA ALA A 91 -16.21 -8.35 10.25
C ALA A 91 -15.32 -9.14 11.22
N ALA A 92 -15.82 -10.23 11.79
CA ALA A 92 -15.06 -11.09 12.70
C ALA A 92 -13.87 -11.76 11.98
N ASP A 93 -14.04 -12.14 10.71
CA ASP A 93 -12.95 -12.66 9.88
C ASP A 93 -11.91 -11.56 9.54
N ALA A 94 -12.37 -10.40 9.07
CA ALA A 94 -11.51 -9.34 8.52
C ALA A 94 -10.77 -8.54 9.61
N LYS A 95 -11.41 -8.30 10.76
CA LYS A 95 -10.87 -7.44 11.84
C LYS A 95 -9.50 -7.88 12.36
N PRO A 96 -9.24 -9.13 12.76
CA PRO A 96 -7.92 -9.53 13.26
C PRO A 96 -6.81 -9.35 12.21
N GLN A 97 -7.13 -9.64 10.93
CA GLN A 97 -6.19 -9.45 9.82
C GLN A 97 -5.90 -7.96 9.58
N LEU A 98 -6.88 -7.09 9.75
CA LEU A 98 -6.71 -5.64 9.65
C LEU A 98 -5.93 -5.06 10.85
N GLN A 99 -6.04 -5.67 12.04
CA GLN A 99 -5.24 -5.31 13.21
C GLN A 99 -3.78 -5.66 13.01
N GLU A 100 -3.48 -6.86 12.50
CA GLU A 100 -2.13 -7.27 12.14
C GLU A 100 -1.53 -6.35 11.07
N LEU A 101 -2.32 -6.03 10.03
CA LEU A 101 -1.91 -5.08 9.00
C LEU A 101 -1.59 -3.70 9.57
N LEU A 102 -2.37 -3.20 10.52
CA LEU A 102 -2.08 -1.93 11.18
C LEU A 102 -0.74 -1.97 11.91
N VAL A 103 -0.48 -3.07 12.64
CA VAL A 103 0.79 -3.24 13.36
C VAL A 103 1.97 -3.23 12.41
N THR A 104 1.91 -3.94 11.28
CA THR A 104 3.01 -3.94 10.31
C THR A 104 3.14 -2.59 9.59
N PHE A 105 2.02 -1.98 9.23
CA PHE A 105 2.01 -0.66 8.58
C PHE A 105 2.62 0.43 9.46
N ASP A 106 2.35 0.41 10.77
CA ASP A 106 2.90 1.36 11.75
C ASP A 106 4.43 1.22 11.95
N THR A 107 5.07 0.16 11.42
CA THR A 107 6.54 0.04 11.42
C THR A 107 7.23 0.76 10.25
N ILE A 108 6.45 1.22 9.26
CA ILE A 108 6.98 1.88 8.07
C ILE A 108 7.17 3.37 8.38
N GLU A 109 8.41 3.85 8.27
CA GLU A 109 8.70 5.27 8.32
C GLU A 109 8.49 5.90 6.93
N PRO A 110 7.54 6.85 6.77
CA PRO A 110 7.35 7.52 5.50
C PRO A 110 8.41 8.61 5.28
N PRO A 111 8.82 8.87 4.02
CA PRO A 111 9.53 10.10 3.69
C PRO A 111 8.75 11.33 4.20
N PRO A 112 9.41 12.41 4.67
CA PRO A 112 8.75 13.51 5.36
C PRO A 112 7.58 14.14 4.58
N LEU A 113 7.72 14.30 3.27
CA LEU A 113 6.68 14.87 2.41
C LEU A 113 5.54 13.89 2.09
N LEU A 114 5.72 12.60 2.35
CA LEU A 114 4.69 11.55 2.23
C LEU A 114 4.05 11.19 3.58
N ALA A 115 4.50 11.77 4.69
CA ALA A 115 3.92 11.54 6.01
C ALA A 115 2.40 11.84 6.08
N PRO A 116 1.86 12.90 5.43
CA PRO A 116 0.41 13.11 5.40
C PRO A 116 -0.36 11.98 4.72
N PHE A 117 0.12 11.51 3.56
CA PHE A 117 -0.46 10.38 2.83
C PHE A 117 -0.43 9.11 3.69
N HIS A 118 0.71 8.81 4.31
CA HIS A 118 0.88 7.67 5.20
C HIS A 118 -0.11 7.69 6.38
N ARG A 119 -0.21 8.84 7.06
CA ARG A 119 -1.16 9.05 8.15
C ARG A 119 -2.60 8.82 7.71
N ASP A 120 -2.96 9.24 6.51
CA ASP A 120 -4.32 9.10 5.99
C ASP A 120 -4.64 7.63 5.62
N VAL A 121 -3.68 6.86 5.09
CA VAL A 121 -3.82 5.39 4.95
C VAL A 121 -4.00 4.73 6.32
N ARG A 122 -3.20 5.13 7.32
CA ARG A 122 -3.36 4.66 8.70
C ARG A 122 -4.75 5.00 9.26
N LYS A 123 -5.26 6.19 8.99
CA LYS A 123 -6.61 6.61 9.39
C LYS A 123 -7.67 5.71 8.75
N LEU A 124 -7.53 5.38 7.47
CA LEU A 124 -8.44 4.46 6.76
C LEU A 124 -8.50 3.09 7.44
N ILE A 125 -7.35 2.51 7.78
CA ILE A 125 -7.27 1.22 8.49
C ILE A 125 -8.05 1.30 9.82
N ASN A 126 -7.85 2.36 10.60
CA ASN A 126 -8.53 2.55 11.88
C ASN A 126 -10.04 2.74 11.75
N LEU A 127 -10.51 3.51 10.76
CA LEU A 127 -11.94 3.67 10.51
C LEU A 127 -12.61 2.32 10.20
N ARG A 128 -11.96 1.48 9.39
CA ARG A 128 -12.45 0.14 9.06
C ARG A 128 -12.46 -0.78 10.28
N LEU A 129 -11.41 -0.75 11.11
CA LEU A 129 -11.36 -1.49 12.37
C LEU A 129 -12.49 -1.11 13.33
N ASP A 130 -12.75 0.19 13.44
CA ASP A 130 -13.83 0.73 14.27
C ASP A 130 -15.19 0.30 13.75
N ALA A 131 -15.44 0.46 12.44
CA ALA A 131 -16.67 0.00 11.80
C ALA A 131 -16.90 -1.51 12.02
N TYR A 132 -15.90 -2.36 11.77
CA TYR A 132 -16.02 -3.81 11.97
C TYR A 132 -16.27 -4.16 13.44
N GLY A 133 -15.62 -3.47 14.37
CA GLY A 133 -15.88 -3.61 15.79
C GLY A 133 -17.33 -3.26 16.17
N LYS A 134 -17.87 -2.18 15.61
CA LYS A 134 -19.26 -1.77 15.82
C LYS A 134 -20.26 -2.71 15.16
N THR A 135 -19.97 -3.24 13.97
CA THR A 135 -20.81 -4.24 13.31
C THR A 135 -21.00 -5.49 14.17
N ILE A 136 -19.91 -6.01 14.75
CA ILE A 136 -19.97 -7.17 15.66
C ILE A 136 -20.83 -6.84 16.89
N LYS A 137 -20.59 -5.67 17.53
CA LYS A 137 -21.38 -5.22 18.69
C LYS A 137 -22.86 -5.03 18.37
N GLY A 138 -23.18 -4.47 17.20
CA GLY A 138 -24.55 -4.27 16.74
C GLY A 138 -25.27 -5.60 16.61
N TRP A 139 -24.60 -6.62 16.08
CA TRP A 139 -25.15 -7.96 15.98
C TRP A 139 -25.36 -8.63 17.34
N ASP A 140 -24.40 -8.49 18.26
CA ASP A 140 -24.55 -9.00 19.62
C ASP A 140 -25.74 -8.35 20.36
N ALA A 141 -25.95 -7.04 20.15
CA ALA A 141 -27.08 -6.30 20.70
C ALA A 141 -28.41 -6.75 20.08
N GLU A 142 -28.45 -6.92 18.75
CA GLU A 142 -29.62 -7.43 18.01
C GLU A 142 -30.02 -8.83 18.51
N LEU A 143 -29.05 -9.74 18.68
CA LEU A 143 -29.27 -11.08 19.24
C LEU A 143 -29.83 -11.06 20.67
N ALA A 144 -29.42 -10.09 21.48
CA ALA A 144 -29.90 -9.90 22.83
C ALA A 144 -31.29 -9.23 22.91
N GLY A 145 -31.87 -8.84 21.77
CA GLY A 145 -33.11 -8.04 21.72
C GLY A 145 -32.92 -6.61 22.25
N GLY A 146 -31.69 -6.10 22.21
CA GLY A 146 -31.34 -4.74 22.63
C GLY A 146 -31.34 -3.73 21.48
N GLU A 147 -31.06 -2.48 21.84
CA GLU A 147 -30.97 -1.34 20.91
C GLU A 147 -29.72 -1.48 20.01
N HIS A 148 -29.93 -1.70 18.71
CA HIS A 148 -28.85 -1.99 17.75
C HIS A 148 -28.85 -1.02 16.56
N GLU A 149 -29.97 -0.36 16.29
CA GLU A 149 -30.19 0.56 15.18
C GLU A 149 -29.25 1.77 15.27
N ALA A 150 -29.04 2.32 16.47
CA ALA A 150 -28.08 3.40 16.68
C ALA A 150 -26.64 2.97 16.37
N ILE A 151 -26.26 1.74 16.73
CA ILE A 151 -24.93 1.18 16.47
C ILE A 151 -24.72 1.01 14.97
N TYR A 152 -25.70 0.45 14.25
CA TYR A 152 -25.60 0.32 12.80
C TYR A 152 -25.59 1.68 12.10
N GLY A 153 -26.33 2.68 12.60
CA GLY A 153 -26.22 4.05 12.11
C GLY A 153 -24.80 4.65 12.27
N GLU A 154 -24.07 4.29 13.33
CA GLU A 154 -22.66 4.68 13.49
C GLU A 154 -21.72 3.90 12.55
N VAL A 155 -21.99 2.60 12.32
CA VAL A 155 -21.25 1.80 11.33
C VAL A 155 -21.34 2.45 9.96
N GLU A 156 -22.54 2.80 9.51
CA GLU A 156 -22.76 3.42 8.21
C GLU A 156 -22.01 4.74 8.06
N LYS A 157 -22.08 5.61 9.08
CA LYS A 157 -21.32 6.88 9.10
C LYS A 157 -19.82 6.65 9.01
N THR A 158 -19.30 5.69 9.77
CA THR A 158 -17.86 5.37 9.81
C THR A 158 -17.39 4.81 8.47
N LEU A 159 -18.18 3.93 7.84
CA LEU A 159 -17.89 3.39 6.50
C LEU A 159 -18.00 4.47 5.42
N ALA A 160 -18.94 5.40 5.55
CA ALA A 160 -19.04 6.53 4.64
C ALA A 160 -17.80 7.45 4.73
N GLU A 161 -17.33 7.75 5.94
CA GLU A 161 -16.07 8.50 6.13
C GLU A 161 -14.87 7.76 5.53
N ALA A 162 -14.78 6.44 5.75
CA ALA A 162 -13.73 5.61 5.16
C ALA A 162 -13.76 5.64 3.63
N ASN A 163 -14.95 5.59 3.02
CA ASN A 163 -15.12 5.65 1.56
C ASN A 163 -14.73 7.02 0.98
N GLN A 164 -15.04 8.12 1.69
CA GLN A 164 -14.59 9.45 1.29
C GLN A 164 -13.07 9.57 1.36
N LEU A 165 -12.46 9.02 2.41
CA LEU A 165 -11.01 9.01 2.58
C LEU A 165 -10.29 8.22 1.48
N ILE A 166 -10.87 7.10 1.03
CA ILE A 166 -10.34 6.33 -0.13
C ILE A 166 -10.29 7.19 -1.39
N GLN A 167 -11.32 7.99 -1.67
CA GLN A 167 -11.34 8.86 -2.84
C GLN A 167 -10.19 9.88 -2.78
N ALA A 168 -10.02 10.54 -1.64
CA ALA A 168 -8.91 11.48 -1.42
C ALA A 168 -7.53 10.81 -1.52
N LEU A 169 -7.38 9.60 -0.97
CA LEU A 169 -6.13 8.82 -1.06
C LEU A 169 -5.82 8.43 -2.51
N ASN A 170 -6.82 8.06 -3.31
CA ASN A 170 -6.63 7.75 -4.73
C ASN A 170 -6.15 8.98 -5.52
N GLU A 171 -6.72 10.15 -5.26
CA GLU A 171 -6.27 11.41 -5.86
C GLU A 171 -4.82 11.73 -5.49
N GLN A 172 -4.45 11.58 -4.21
CA GLN A 172 -3.07 11.76 -3.77
C GLN A 172 -2.12 10.75 -4.44
N MET A 173 -2.51 9.48 -4.57
CA MET A 173 -1.72 8.45 -5.24
C MET A 173 -1.47 8.80 -6.71
N VAL A 174 -2.47 9.34 -7.40
CA VAL A 174 -2.31 9.83 -8.79
C VAL A 174 -1.31 10.98 -8.84
N GLN A 175 -1.37 11.94 -7.91
CA GLN A 175 -0.41 13.04 -7.86
C GLN A 175 1.03 12.55 -7.62
N ILE A 176 1.22 11.66 -6.64
CA ILE A 176 2.53 11.09 -6.30
C ILE A 176 3.13 10.35 -7.50
N THR A 177 2.35 9.45 -8.12
CA THR A 177 2.81 8.65 -9.26
C THR A 177 3.06 9.50 -10.51
N THR A 178 2.27 10.56 -10.73
CA THR A 178 2.52 11.52 -11.81
C THR A 178 3.83 12.26 -11.61
N SER A 179 4.07 12.80 -10.41
CA SER A 179 5.31 13.51 -10.07
C SER A 179 6.54 12.60 -10.22
N LEU A 180 6.43 11.33 -9.80
CA LEU A 180 7.47 10.32 -9.98
C LEU A 180 7.77 10.02 -11.47
N ALA A 181 6.74 9.88 -12.29
CA ALA A 181 6.90 9.62 -13.73
C ALA A 181 7.52 10.81 -14.48
N SER A 182 7.18 12.05 -14.09
CA SER A 182 7.79 13.26 -14.62
C SER A 182 9.28 13.34 -14.29
N ALA A 183 9.67 13.01 -13.06
CA ALA A 183 11.07 12.96 -12.64
C ALA A 183 11.89 11.93 -13.45
N ALA A 184 11.32 10.74 -13.72
CA ALA A 184 11.98 9.72 -14.53
C ALA A 184 12.19 10.16 -16.00
N SER A 185 11.23 10.91 -16.54
CA SER A 185 11.28 11.41 -17.92
C SER A 185 12.27 12.57 -18.08
N ALA A 186 12.42 13.42 -17.05
CA ALA A 186 13.41 14.51 -17.04
C ALA A 186 14.87 14.03 -16.97
N THR A 187 15.08 12.78 -16.54
CA THR A 187 16.42 12.19 -16.36
C THR A 187 16.81 11.26 -17.53
N SER A 188 15.93 11.08 -18.52
CA SER A 188 16.19 10.28 -19.72
C SER A 188 16.75 11.19 -20.84
N PRO A 189 17.95 10.92 -21.41
CA PRO A 189 18.59 11.75 -22.43
C PRO A 189 17.91 11.73 -23.79
#